data_AF-A0A3A8TK57-F1
#
_entry.id   AF-A0A3A8TK57-F1
#
_cell.length_a   1.000
_cell.length_b   1.000
_cell.length_c   1.000
_cell.angle_alpha   90.00
_cell.angle_beta   90.00
_cell.angle_gamma   90.00
#
_symmetry.space_group_name_H-M   'P 1'
#
loop_
_entity.id
_entity.type
_entity.pdbx_description
1 polymer ?
#
loop_
_entity_poly.entity_id
_entity_poly.type
_entity_poly.pdbx_seq_one_letter_code
_entity_poly.pdbx_strand_id
1 'polypeptide(L)'
;MPGVIVHRGLPLRVDFDARGVTFWPLLAKPVFIAWPEMDFVCLTPAMERQPEGWREKTYTFLPKGFRSTLETSGHLYVELVVKDRRPLLARTEGAWTRRWLASRLRPMGDAMDALKVDQSLVGLDVYRHRLNAPLDELLDLLARQCRFDLVVHDF
;
A
#
# COMPACT_ATOMS: atom_id res chain seq x y z
N MET A 1 4.73 20.94 9.31
CA MET A 1 5.25 19.91 8.38
C MET A 1 4.39 18.68 8.58
N PRO A 2 3.72 18.10 7.56
CA PRO A 2 3.03 16.84 7.80
C PRO A 2 4.10 15.82 8.20
N GLY A 3 3.95 15.28 9.41
CA GLY A 3 4.90 14.35 10.01
C GLY A 3 4.94 13.03 9.27
N VAL A 4 6.04 12.31 9.38
CA VAL A 4 6.17 10.95 8.85
C VAL A 4 5.16 10.04 9.55
N ILE A 5 4.29 9.38 8.78
CA ILE A 5 3.36 8.38 9.27
C ILE A 5 4.09 7.03 9.27
N VAL A 6 4.21 6.40 10.43
CA VAL A 6 4.98 5.18 10.64
C VAL A 6 4.04 4.04 11.00
N HIS A 7 4.07 2.97 10.21
CA HIS A 7 3.50 1.67 10.54
C HIS A 7 4.61 0.76 11.10
N ARG A 8 4.54 0.40 12.38
CA ARG A 8 5.55 -0.43 13.05
C ARG A 8 5.13 -1.90 13.09
N GLY A 9 5.68 -2.73 12.20
CA GLY A 9 5.54 -4.18 12.25
C GLY A 9 6.87 -4.88 12.48
N LEU A 10 6.83 -6.08 13.06
CA LEU A 10 7.89 -7.08 12.93
C LEU A 10 7.43 -8.06 11.83
N PRO A 11 8.21 -8.30 10.76
CA PRO A 11 9.61 -7.92 10.54
C PRO A 11 9.85 -6.62 9.73
N LEU A 12 8.82 -5.80 9.51
CA LEU A 12 8.87 -4.65 8.61
C LEU A 12 8.22 -3.40 9.23
N ARG A 13 9.01 -2.34 9.38
CA ARG A 13 8.51 -0.98 9.59
C ARG A 13 8.35 -0.29 8.23
N VAL A 14 7.30 0.51 8.08
CA VAL A 14 7.04 1.29 6.87
C VAL A 14 6.78 2.74 7.26
N ASP A 15 7.46 3.65 6.59
CA ASP A 15 7.31 5.10 6.78
C ASP A 15 6.68 5.69 5.52
N PHE A 16 5.59 6.42 5.68
CA PHE A 16 4.91 7.16 4.63
C PHE A 16 5.13 8.66 4.85
N ASP A 17 5.63 9.35 3.82
CA ASP A 17 5.82 10.80 3.85
C ASP A 17 5.39 11.45 2.52
N ALA A 18 5.53 12.77 2.43
CA ALA A 18 5.15 13.52 1.23
C ALA A 18 5.99 13.19 -0.02
N ARG A 19 7.14 12.51 0.11
CA ARG A 19 8.05 12.15 -0.98
C ARG A 19 7.84 10.71 -1.46
N GLY A 20 7.46 9.81 -0.56
CA GLY A 20 7.23 8.41 -0.90
C GLY A 20 7.06 7.50 0.30
N VAL A 21 7.42 6.24 0.08
CA VAL A 21 7.34 5.18 1.08
C VAL A 21 8.73 4.61 1.34
N THR A 22 9.14 4.57 2.60
CA THR A 22 10.39 3.91 3.02
C THR A 22 10.08 2.61 3.75
N PHE A 23 10.63 1.52 3.24
CA PHE A 23 10.62 0.22 3.88
C PHE A 23 11.85 0.05 4.76
N TRP A 24 11.63 -0.34 6.01
CA TRP A 24 12.66 -0.64 7.00
C TRP A 24 12.59 -2.13 7.36
N PRO A 25 13.11 -3.02 6.50
CA PRO A 25 13.20 -4.44 6.80
C PRO A 25 14.18 -4.69 7.95
N LEU A 26 13.85 -5.64 8.84
CA LEU A 26 14.66 -5.93 10.02
C LEU A 26 16.12 -6.31 9.72
N LEU A 27 16.35 -7.04 8.63
CA LEU A 27 17.65 -7.64 8.30
C LEU A 27 18.29 -7.07 7.02
N ALA A 28 17.81 -5.95 6.50
CA ALA A 28 18.29 -5.35 5.26
C ALA A 28 18.37 -3.82 5.38
N LYS A 29 19.01 -3.18 4.39
CA LYS A 29 19.04 -1.71 4.35
C LYS A 29 17.65 -1.14 4.04
N PRO A 30 17.35 0.10 4.46
CA PRO A 30 16.10 0.75 4.09
C PRO A 30 15.97 0.92 2.58
N VAL A 31 14.76 0.78 2.06
CA VAL A 31 14.44 0.96 0.63
C VAL A 31 13.41 2.06 0.50
N PHE A 32 13.71 3.10 -0.27
CA PHE A 32 12.80 4.21 -0.55
C PHE A 32 12.25 4.11 -1.97
N ILE A 33 10.92 4.19 -2.10
CA ILE A 33 10.20 4.28 -3.36
C ILE A 33 9.45 5.61 -3.38
N ALA A 34 9.75 6.49 -4.33
CA ALA A 34 9.11 7.78 -4.46
C ALA A 34 7.71 7.65 -5.07
N TRP A 35 6.79 8.57 -4.76
CA TRP A 35 5.45 8.58 -5.35
C TRP A 35 5.46 8.57 -6.90
N PRO A 36 6.35 9.29 -7.62
CA PRO A 36 6.43 9.21 -9.07
C PRO A 36 6.87 7.85 -9.64
N GLU A 37 7.44 6.96 -8.82
CA GLU A 37 7.79 5.58 -9.20
C GLU A 37 6.61 4.61 -9.03
N MET A 38 5.48 5.10 -8.50
CA MET A 38 4.23 4.35 -8.34
C MET A 38 3.21 4.81 -9.38
N ASP A 39 2.40 3.88 -9.87
CA ASP A 39 1.26 4.19 -10.75
C ASP A 39 0.02 4.50 -9.92
N PHE A 40 -0.31 3.62 -8.96
CA PHE A 40 -1.46 3.79 -8.07
C PHE A 40 -1.32 2.98 -6.79
N VAL A 41 -2.25 3.22 -5.87
CA VAL A 41 -2.39 2.47 -4.61
C VAL A 41 -3.78 1.87 -4.54
N CYS A 42 -3.85 0.55 -4.37
CA CYS A 42 -5.10 -0.15 -4.08
C CYS A 42 -5.26 -0.35 -2.58
N LEU A 43 -6.49 -0.24 -2.11
CA LEU A 43 -6.87 -0.38 -0.72
C LEU A 43 -7.94 -1.47 -0.59
N THR A 44 -7.71 -2.42 0.31
CA THR A 44 -8.71 -3.43 0.69
C THR A 44 -8.93 -3.42 2.20
N PRO A 45 -10.14 -3.13 2.70
CA PRO A 45 -11.33 -2.82 1.91
C PRO A 45 -11.22 -1.46 1.20
N ALA A 46 -12.04 -1.27 0.16
CA ALA A 46 -12.11 0.00 -0.55
C ALA A 46 -12.61 1.11 0.40
N MET A 47 -11.99 2.28 0.33
CA MET A 47 -12.31 3.41 1.20
C MET A 47 -12.81 4.60 0.38
N GLU A 48 -13.77 5.35 0.93
CA GLU A 48 -14.28 6.60 0.34
C GLU A 48 -14.24 7.74 1.35
N ARG A 49 -13.98 8.95 0.84
CA ARG A 49 -13.96 10.17 1.68
C ARG A 49 -15.36 10.76 1.78
N GLN A 50 -15.93 10.75 2.98
CA GLN A 50 -17.18 11.45 3.33
C GLN A 50 -16.87 12.71 4.15
N PRO A 51 -17.81 13.67 4.33
CA PRO A 51 -17.58 14.87 5.14
C PRO A 51 -17.10 14.56 6.56
N GLU A 52 -17.58 13.47 7.16
CA GLU A 52 -17.29 13.06 8.54
C GLU A 52 -15.96 12.30 8.69
N GLY A 53 -15.32 11.89 7.60
CA GLY A 53 -14.10 11.09 7.62
C GLY A 53 -14.04 10.05 6.51
N TRP A 54 -13.05 9.17 6.58
CA TRP A 54 -12.96 8.02 5.69
C TRP A 54 -13.92 6.90 6.13
N ARG A 55 -14.57 6.26 5.17
CA ARG A 55 -15.44 5.09 5.42
C ARG A 55 -15.18 3.98 4.44
N GLU A 56 -15.42 2.75 4.88
CA GLU A 56 -15.42 1.59 3.99
C GLU A 56 -16.54 1.74 2.97
N LYS A 57 -16.20 1.66 1.68
CA LYS A 57 -17.15 1.73 0.58
C LYS A 57 -17.99 0.46 0.60
N THR A 58 -19.24 0.58 1.04
CA THR A 58 -20.20 -0.52 1.03
C THR A 58 -20.96 -0.52 -0.29
N TYR A 59 -20.93 -1.62 -1.01
CA TYR A 59 -21.79 -1.80 -2.19
C TYR A 59 -23.23 -2.03 -1.73
N THR A 60 -24.20 -1.48 -2.45
CA THR A 60 -25.64 -1.54 -2.15
C THR A 60 -26.23 -2.95 -2.05
N PHE A 61 -25.47 -3.99 -2.41
CA PHE A 61 -25.88 -5.40 -2.41
C PHE A 61 -25.45 -6.18 -1.17
N LEU A 62 -24.86 -5.53 -0.16
CA LEU A 62 -24.37 -6.23 1.02
C LEU A 62 -25.53 -6.76 1.89
N PRO A 63 -25.43 -8.01 2.41
CA PRO A 63 -26.47 -8.59 3.26
C PRO A 63 -26.78 -7.72 4.48
N LYS A 64 -28.03 -7.75 4.97
CA LYS A 64 -28.37 -7.19 6.28
C LYS A 64 -27.45 -7.80 7.34
N GLY A 65 -26.61 -6.97 7.97
CA GLY A 65 -25.65 -7.39 8.99
C GLY A 65 -24.20 -7.48 8.55
N PHE A 66 -23.84 -7.01 7.35
CA PHE A 66 -22.43 -6.86 6.96
C PHE A 66 -21.66 -6.04 8.00
N ARG A 67 -20.58 -6.64 8.52
CA ARG A 67 -19.65 -5.97 9.43
C ARG A 67 -18.49 -5.44 8.60
N SER A 68 -18.13 -4.17 8.80
CA SER A 68 -16.98 -3.57 8.12
C SER A 68 -15.75 -4.46 8.29
N THR A 69 -15.07 -4.75 7.18
CA THR A 69 -13.84 -5.54 7.18
C THR A 69 -12.81 -4.85 8.05
N LEU A 70 -12.68 -3.53 7.92
CA LEU A 70 -11.75 -2.72 8.70
C LEU A 70 -12.10 -2.72 10.21
N GLU A 71 -13.38 -2.59 10.56
CA GLU A 71 -13.83 -2.65 11.97
C GLU A 71 -13.63 -4.04 12.58
N THR A 72 -13.76 -5.09 11.77
CA THR A 72 -13.63 -6.48 12.25
C THR A 72 -12.17 -6.91 12.36
N SER A 73 -11.34 -6.56 11.37
CA SER A 73 -9.96 -7.04 11.23
C SER A 73 -8.92 -6.08 11.81
N GLY A 74 -9.29 -4.80 12.01
CA GLY A 74 -8.42 -3.74 12.47
C GLY A 74 -7.27 -3.40 11.52
N HIS A 75 -7.29 -3.87 10.27
CA HIS A 75 -6.25 -3.62 9.28
C HIS A 75 -6.79 -3.32 7.88
N LEU A 76 -5.95 -2.64 7.12
CA LEU A 76 -6.12 -2.27 5.72
C LEU A 76 -5.00 -2.92 4.92
N TYR A 77 -5.35 -3.63 3.85
CA TYR A 77 -4.37 -4.05 2.86
C TYR A 77 -4.07 -2.89 1.92
N VAL A 78 -2.81 -2.48 1.87
CA VAL A 78 -2.31 -1.40 1.02
C VAL A 78 -1.40 -2.02 -0.03
N GLU A 79 -1.83 -1.96 -1.28
CA GLU A 79 -1.07 -2.45 -2.42
C GLU A 79 -0.48 -1.28 -3.19
N LEU A 80 0.85 -1.20 -3.23
CA LEU A 80 1.56 -0.18 -3.99
C LEU A 80 1.91 -0.77 -5.35
N VAL A 81 1.34 -0.22 -6.42
CA VAL A 81 1.69 -0.58 -7.79
C VAL A 81 2.90 0.26 -8.20
N VAL A 82 4.06 -0.36 -8.19
CA VAL A 82 5.31 0.18 -8.67
C VAL A 82 5.33 0.02 -10.19
N LYS A 83 5.83 1.03 -10.90
CA LYS A 83 6.14 0.98 -12.33
C LYS A 83 7.27 -0.04 -12.59
N ASP A 84 8.25 0.33 -13.41
CA ASP A 84 9.37 -0.53 -13.73
C ASP A 84 10.24 -0.79 -12.48
N ARG A 85 10.30 -2.06 -12.07
CA ARG A 85 11.15 -2.49 -10.95
C ARG A 85 12.65 -2.46 -11.24
N ARG A 86 13.07 -2.44 -12.51
CA ARG A 86 14.49 -2.58 -12.88
C ARG A 86 15.33 -1.40 -12.37
N PRO A 87 14.95 -0.12 -12.56
CA PRO A 87 15.67 1.01 -11.98
C PRO A 87 15.74 0.94 -10.45
N LEU A 88 14.64 0.55 -9.80
CA LEU A 88 14.56 0.41 -8.36
C LEU A 88 15.54 -0.67 -7.82
N LEU A 89 15.56 -1.85 -8.44
CA LEU A 89 16.50 -2.92 -8.08
C LEU A 89 17.96 -2.55 -8.38
N ALA A 90 18.21 -1.84 -9.48
CA ALA A 90 19.54 -1.39 -9.88
C ALA A 90 20.14 -0.40 -8.87
N ARG A 91 19.34 0.58 -8.40
CA ARG A 91 19.77 1.57 -7.41
C ARG A 91 19.77 1.06 -5.96
N THR A 92 19.20 -0.12 -5.70
CA THR A 92 19.18 -0.71 -4.35
C THR A 92 20.56 -1.26 -3.99
N GLU A 93 21.12 -0.75 -2.89
CA GLU A 93 22.42 -1.14 -2.36
C GLU A 93 22.37 -2.46 -1.57
N GLY A 94 23.35 -3.32 -1.83
CA GLY A 94 23.54 -4.59 -1.13
C GLY A 94 22.75 -5.74 -1.74
N ALA A 95 23.44 -6.86 -2.00
CA ALA A 95 22.85 -8.04 -2.63
C ALA A 95 21.67 -8.60 -1.82
N TRP A 96 21.78 -8.57 -0.49
CA TRP A 96 20.72 -9.04 0.41
C TRP A 96 19.48 -8.14 0.37
N THR A 97 19.64 -6.82 0.48
CA THR A 97 18.53 -5.86 0.36
C THR A 97 17.86 -5.95 -1.01
N ARG A 98 18.64 -6.08 -2.08
CA ARG A 98 18.12 -6.26 -3.44
C ARG A 98 17.31 -7.56 -3.56
N ARG A 99 17.79 -8.67 -2.98
CA ARG A 99 17.07 -9.95 -2.97
C ARG A 99 15.77 -9.86 -2.16
N TRP A 100 15.82 -9.20 -1.00
CA TRP A 100 14.64 -8.92 -0.19
C TRP A 100 13.63 -8.07 -0.98
N LEU A 101 14.07 -7.00 -1.65
CA LEU A 101 13.19 -6.15 -2.43
C LEU A 101 12.59 -6.91 -3.62
N ALA A 102 13.41 -7.69 -4.34
CA ALA A 102 12.95 -8.52 -5.44
C ALA A 102 11.90 -9.56 -5.01
N SER A 103 12.00 -10.13 -3.80
CA SER A 103 10.98 -11.07 -3.31
C SER A 103 9.69 -10.39 -2.85
N ARG A 104 9.72 -9.08 -2.56
CA ARG A 104 8.55 -8.27 -2.19
C ARG A 104 7.81 -7.70 -3.40
N LEU A 105 8.52 -7.46 -4.50
CA LEU A 105 7.97 -6.99 -5.77
C LEU A 105 7.33 -8.16 -6.54
N ARG A 106 6.04 -8.38 -6.32
CA ARG A 106 5.28 -9.41 -7.04
C ARG A 106 5.03 -8.94 -8.48
N PRO A 107 5.12 -9.81 -9.49
CA PRO A 107 4.70 -9.45 -10.84
C PRO A 107 3.20 -9.15 -10.86
N MET A 108 2.78 -8.21 -11.70
CA MET A 108 1.37 -7.87 -11.87
C MET A 108 0.83 -8.53 -13.15
N GLY A 109 -0.41 -9.04 -13.09
CA GLY A 109 -1.14 -9.51 -14.26
C GLY A 109 -2.07 -8.44 -14.84
N ASP A 110 -2.45 -8.58 -16.10
CA ASP A 110 -3.61 -7.88 -16.65
C ASP A 110 -4.89 -8.74 -16.49
N ALA A 111 -6.01 -8.25 -17.05
CA ALA A 111 -7.30 -8.95 -16.98
C ALA A 111 -7.33 -10.29 -17.73
N MET A 112 -6.30 -10.59 -18.54
CA MET A 112 -6.15 -11.83 -19.30
C MET A 112 -5.06 -12.73 -18.70
N ASP A 113 -4.66 -12.47 -17.44
CA ASP A 113 -3.57 -13.14 -16.73
C ASP A 113 -2.18 -13.01 -17.39
N ALA A 114 -2.01 -12.08 -18.35
CA ALA A 114 -0.70 -11.81 -18.93
C ALA A 114 0.13 -10.95 -18.00
N LEU A 115 1.41 -11.30 -17.82
CA LEU A 115 2.30 -10.56 -16.93
C LEU A 115 2.66 -9.20 -17.52
N LYS A 116 2.42 -8.15 -16.75
CA LYS A 116 2.93 -6.80 -17.02
C LYS A 116 4.40 -6.74 -16.66
N VAL A 117 5.24 -6.58 -17.68
CA VAL A 117 6.70 -6.59 -17.54
C VAL A 117 7.22 -5.33 -16.82
N ASP A 118 6.45 -4.25 -16.90
CA ASP A 118 6.76 -2.91 -16.45
C ASP A 118 6.01 -2.50 -15.17
N GLN A 119 5.30 -3.43 -14.52
CA GLN A 119 4.62 -3.18 -13.25
C GLN A 119 4.94 -4.27 -12.22
N SER A 120 5.00 -3.88 -10.95
CA SER A 120 5.16 -4.79 -9.84
C SER A 120 4.39 -4.31 -8.61
N LEU A 121 3.92 -5.24 -7.81
CA LEU A 121 3.05 -4.99 -6.67
C LEU A 121 3.82 -5.19 -5.37
N VAL A 122 3.66 -4.26 -4.43
CA VAL A 122 4.10 -4.41 -3.04
C VAL A 122 2.88 -4.31 -2.12
N GLY A 123 2.42 -5.46 -1.61
CA GLY A 123 1.30 -5.52 -0.67
C GLY A 123 1.72 -5.38 0.80
N LEU A 124 0.99 -4.59 1.57
CA LEU A 124 1.26 -4.25 2.96
C LEU A 124 0.01 -4.44 3.83
N ASP A 125 0.13 -5.22 4.89
CA ASP A 125 -0.90 -5.27 5.94
C ASP A 125 -0.67 -4.13 6.93
N VAL A 126 -1.51 -3.10 6.86
CA VAL A 126 -1.43 -1.91 7.72
C VAL A 126 -2.45 -2.02 8.83
N TYR A 127 -1.99 -2.23 10.06
CA TYR A 127 -2.84 -2.32 11.24
C TYR A 127 -2.99 -0.95 11.89
N ARG A 128 -4.24 -0.55 12.20
CA ARG A 128 -4.55 0.76 12.81
C ARG A 128 -3.78 0.99 14.10
N HIS A 129 -3.68 -0.03 14.97
CA HIS A 129 -3.00 0.06 16.25
C HIS A 129 -1.47 0.15 16.15
N ARG A 130 -0.89 -0.03 14.95
CA ARG A 130 0.56 0.03 14.70
C ARG A 130 0.99 1.33 14.03
N LEU A 131 0.03 2.20 13.71
CA LEU A 131 0.30 3.54 13.20
C LEU A 131 0.64 4.49 14.34
N ASN A 132 1.59 5.40 14.12
CA ASN A 132 1.85 6.52 15.01
C ASN A 132 0.91 7.72 14.80
N ALA A 133 -0.06 7.60 13.89
CA ALA A 133 -1.01 8.62 13.50
C ALA A 133 -2.39 7.99 13.23
N PRO A 134 -3.48 8.77 13.21
CA PRO A 134 -4.80 8.31 12.78
C PRO A 134 -4.76 7.69 11.37
N LEU A 135 -5.56 6.65 11.14
CA LEU A 135 -5.67 6.00 9.82
C LEU A 135 -6.11 7.00 8.74
N ASP A 136 -7.02 7.92 9.08
CA ASP A 136 -7.49 8.98 8.18
C ASP A 136 -6.36 9.85 7.65
N GLU A 137 -5.31 10.11 8.43
CA GLU A 137 -4.15 10.87 7.95
C GLU A 137 -3.35 10.09 6.91
N LEU A 138 -3.23 8.76 7.08
CA LEU A 138 -2.60 7.90 6.08
C LEU A 138 -3.43 7.88 4.78
N LEU A 139 -4.75 7.71 4.91
CA LEU A 139 -5.65 7.70 3.76
C LEU A 139 -5.64 9.03 3.01
N ASP A 140 -5.65 10.16 3.74
CA ASP A 140 -5.52 11.50 3.16
C ASP A 140 -4.16 11.69 2.46
N LEU A 141 -3.07 11.13 2.99
CA LEU A 141 -1.76 11.16 2.35
C LEU A 141 -1.76 10.36 1.04
N LEU A 142 -2.26 9.12 1.07
CA LEU A 142 -2.34 8.25 -0.11
C LEU A 142 -3.21 8.88 -1.20
N ALA A 143 -4.34 9.47 -0.81
CA ALA A 143 -5.28 10.14 -1.71
C ALA A 143 -4.69 11.33 -2.48
N ARG A 144 -3.73 12.02 -1.88
CA ARG A 144 -3.08 13.18 -2.51
C ARG A 144 -1.99 12.78 -3.50
N GLN A 145 -1.39 11.61 -3.32
CA GLN A 145 -0.16 11.22 -4.02
C GLN A 145 -0.43 10.26 -5.19
N CYS A 146 -1.52 9.49 -5.12
CA CYS A 146 -1.84 8.49 -6.13
C CYS A 146 -3.31 8.58 -6.57
N ARG A 147 -3.58 8.19 -7.81
CA ARG A 147 -4.95 7.85 -8.22
C ARG A 147 -5.36 6.59 -7.47
N PHE A 148 -6.53 6.58 -6.84
CA PHE A 148 -7.15 5.33 -6.42
C PHE A 148 -7.81 4.70 -7.64
N ASP A 149 -7.43 3.46 -7.96
CA ASP A 149 -8.26 2.64 -8.83
C ASP A 149 -8.89 1.54 -7.98
N LEU A 150 -10.21 1.45 -8.06
CA LEU A 150 -10.98 0.42 -7.39
C LEU A 150 -10.71 -0.90 -8.12
N VAL A 151 -9.98 -1.81 -7.49
CA VAL A 151 -10.05 -3.22 -7.90
C VAL A 151 -11.40 -3.74 -7.45
N VAL A 152 -12.38 -3.67 -8.34
CA VAL A 152 -13.63 -4.43 -8.21
C VAL A 152 -13.24 -5.88 -8.41
N HIS A 153 -13.21 -6.66 -7.34
CA HIS A 153 -13.30 -8.11 -7.47
C HIS A 153 -14.75 -8.43 -7.81
N ASP A 154 -15.04 -8.67 -9.09
CA ASP A 154 -16.27 -9.35 -9.48
C ASP A 154 -16.17 -10.78 -8.90
N PHE A 155 -17.08 -11.12 -7.99
CA PHE A 155 -17.29 -12.48 -7.47
C PHE A 155 -18.44 -13.15 -8.22
#